data_AF-A0A6B2S0M8-F1
#
_entry.id   AF-A0A6B2S0M8-F1
#
_cell.length_a   1.000
_cell.length_b   1.000
_cell.length_c   1.000
_cell.angle_alpha   90.00
_cell.angle_beta   90.00
_cell.angle_gamma   90.00
#
_symmetry.space_group_name_H-M   'P 1'
#
loop_
_entity.id
_entity.type
_entity.pdbx_description
1 polymer ?
#
loop_
_entity_poly.entity_id
_entity_poly.type
_entity_poly.pdbx_seq_one_letter_code
_entity_poly.pdbx_strand_id
1 'polypeptide(L)'
;AQLLGAPVLVVTPATLGTLNATALTAEALRARRLECAGVVIGSWPAEPGLDARCNLVDLPEAAGAPLAGVVPEGAGRLAPAVFRDLAPGWLAPHIGGTRAAAPDVPRLPGNPPPSPEYGGPSGA
;
A
#
# COMPACT_ATOMS: atom_id res chain seq x y z
N ALA A 1 -2.88 14.94 -16.41
CA ALA A 1 -1.84 15.31 -15.42
C ALA A 1 -1.00 16.49 -15.89
N GLN A 2 -0.20 16.38 -16.97
CA GLN A 2 0.66 17.49 -17.42
C GLN A 2 -0.09 18.80 -17.71
N LEU A 3 -1.23 18.72 -18.40
CA LEU A 3 -2.06 19.90 -18.70
C LEU A 3 -2.72 20.55 -17.46
N LEU A 4 -2.75 19.83 -16.34
CA LEU A 4 -3.40 20.25 -15.08
C LEU A 4 -2.39 20.52 -13.96
N GLY A 5 -1.11 20.22 -14.15
CA GLY A 5 -0.08 20.26 -13.09
C GLY A 5 -0.37 19.36 -11.88
N ALA A 6 -1.27 18.38 -12.01
CA ALA A 6 -1.70 17.56 -10.89
C ALA A 6 -0.68 16.45 -10.56
N PRO A 7 -0.29 16.28 -9.28
CA PRO A 7 0.51 15.14 -8.84
C PRO A 7 -0.19 13.79 -9.13
N VAL A 8 0.60 12.74 -9.33
CA VAL A 8 0.13 11.39 -9.63
C VAL A 8 0.28 10.50 -8.40
N LEU A 9 -0.76 9.76 -8.07
CA LEU A 9 -0.74 8.69 -7.07
C LEU A 9 -0.68 7.35 -7.79
N VAL A 10 0.30 6.51 -7.45
CA VAL A 10 0.45 5.17 -8.04
C VAL A 10 -0.24 4.14 -7.16
N VAL A 11 -1.10 3.29 -7.73
CA VAL A 11 -1.73 2.17 -7.01
C VAL A 11 -1.13 0.86 -7.48
N THR A 12 -0.72 0.01 -6.55
CA THR A 12 -0.02 -1.24 -6.84
C THR A 12 -0.55 -2.42 -6.00
N PRO A 13 -0.45 -3.68 -6.46
CA PRO A 13 -0.70 -4.85 -5.60
C PRO A 13 0.42 -5.07 -4.57
N ALA A 14 0.16 -5.88 -3.54
CA ALA A 14 1.16 -6.28 -2.54
C ALA A 14 2.11 -7.42 -2.98
N THR A 15 1.83 -8.06 -4.12
CA THR A 15 2.45 -9.33 -4.55
C THR A 15 3.75 -9.14 -5.34
N LEU A 16 4.45 -10.25 -5.60
CA LEU A 16 5.69 -10.30 -6.38
C LEU A 16 5.60 -9.57 -7.74
N GLY A 17 6.67 -8.86 -8.11
CA GLY A 17 6.73 -8.02 -9.32
C GLY A 17 6.25 -6.58 -9.12
N THR A 18 5.63 -6.27 -7.98
CA THR A 18 5.15 -4.91 -7.64
C THR A 18 6.26 -3.87 -7.61
N LEU A 19 7.46 -4.23 -7.11
CA LEU A 19 8.60 -3.30 -7.04
C LEU A 19 9.07 -2.87 -8.43
N ASN A 20 9.22 -3.83 -9.36
CA ASN A 20 9.64 -3.52 -10.73
C ASN A 20 8.59 -2.69 -11.47
N ALA A 21 7.32 -3.08 -11.39
CA ALA A 21 6.23 -2.32 -12.01
C ALA A 21 6.14 -0.89 -11.43
N THR A 22 6.34 -0.74 -10.12
CA THR A 22 6.37 0.55 -9.44
C THR A 22 7.55 1.39 -9.90
N ALA A 23 8.76 0.81 -9.97
CA ALA A 23 9.96 1.50 -10.44
C ALA A 23 9.86 1.96 -11.89
N LEU A 24 9.40 1.10 -12.79
CA LEU A 24 9.17 1.46 -14.20
C LEU A 24 8.10 2.56 -14.34
N THR A 25 7.06 2.53 -13.50
CA THR A 25 6.04 3.57 -13.48
C THR A 25 6.62 4.90 -12.98
N ALA A 26 7.40 4.88 -11.90
CA ALA A 26 8.07 6.06 -11.36
C ALA A 26 9.06 6.67 -12.36
N GLU A 27 9.82 5.84 -13.07
CA GLU A 27 10.69 6.27 -14.15
C GLU A 27 9.91 6.96 -15.27
N ALA A 28 8.77 6.39 -15.70
CA ALA A 28 7.92 6.98 -16.72
C ALA A 28 7.32 8.33 -16.27
N LEU A 29 6.93 8.47 -15.00
CA LEU A 29 6.47 9.74 -14.43
C LEU A 29 7.59 10.79 -14.45
N ARG A 30 8.79 10.43 -14.00
CA ARG A 30 9.96 11.32 -14.01
C ARG A 30 10.36 11.75 -15.42
N ALA A 31 10.37 10.83 -16.37
CA ALA A 31 10.64 11.12 -17.78
C ALA A 31 9.64 12.13 -18.36
N ARG A 32 8.41 12.13 -17.84
CA ARG A 32 7.33 13.05 -18.19
C ARG A 32 7.25 14.26 -17.25
N ARG A 33 8.21 14.47 -16.34
CA ARG A 33 8.20 15.57 -15.36
C ARG A 33 6.88 15.64 -14.56
N LEU A 34 6.31 14.48 -14.24
CA LEU A 34 5.14 14.35 -13.39
C LEU A 34 5.60 14.01 -11.97
N GLU A 35 5.11 14.77 -11.00
CA GLU A 35 5.34 14.49 -9.58
C GLU A 35 4.58 13.23 -9.16
N CYS A 36 5.26 12.32 -8.46
CA CYS A 36 4.64 11.19 -7.80
C CYS A 36 4.35 11.57 -6.34
N ALA A 37 3.07 11.77 -6.00
CA ALA A 37 2.63 12.12 -4.64
C ALA A 37 2.74 10.95 -3.64
N GLY A 38 2.99 9.74 -4.15
CA GLY A 38 3.18 8.53 -3.36
C GLY A 38 2.65 7.27 -4.03
N VAL A 39 2.85 6.16 -3.33
CA VAL A 39 2.33 4.84 -3.73
C VAL A 39 1.29 4.35 -2.71
N VAL A 40 0.24 3.70 -3.22
CA VAL A 40 -0.80 3.06 -2.40
C VAL A 40 -0.87 1.59 -2.76
N ILE A 41 -0.88 0.72 -1.74
CA ILE A 41 -1.25 -0.68 -1.96
C ILE A 41 -2.78 -0.74 -2.03
N GLY A 42 -3.31 -1.14 -3.18
CA GLY A 42 -4.76 -1.11 -3.43
C GLY A 42 -5.56 -2.26 -2.80
N SER A 43 -4.88 -3.34 -2.42
CA SER A 43 -5.47 -4.49 -1.73
C SER A 43 -4.39 -5.19 -0.91
N TRP A 44 -4.46 -5.03 0.40
CA TRP A 44 -3.55 -5.66 1.35
C TRP A 44 -4.16 -6.91 1.96
N PRO A 45 -3.52 -8.08 1.82
CA PRO A 45 -4.05 -9.33 2.34
C PRO A 45 -4.29 -9.29 3.85
N ALA A 46 -5.35 -9.99 4.27
CA ALA A 46 -5.60 -10.29 5.67
C ALA A 46 -4.39 -10.93 6.38
N GLU A 47 -3.77 -11.88 5.68
CA GLU A 47 -2.64 -12.68 6.13
C GLU A 47 -1.48 -12.47 5.15
N PRO A 48 -0.70 -11.38 5.30
CA PRO A 48 0.39 -11.09 4.39
C PRO A 48 1.55 -12.07 4.62
N GLY A 49 1.96 -12.76 3.55
CA GLY A 49 3.17 -13.54 3.48
C GLY A 49 4.44 -12.68 3.58
N LEU A 50 5.60 -13.33 3.67
CA LEU A 50 6.89 -12.64 3.77
C LEU A 50 7.14 -11.71 2.58
N ASP A 51 6.76 -12.14 1.38
CA ASP A 51 6.87 -11.35 0.15
C ASP A 51 6.11 -10.03 0.24
N ALA A 52 4.85 -10.04 0.70
CA ALA A 52 4.05 -8.83 0.87
C ALA A 52 4.65 -7.88 1.91
N ARG A 53 5.18 -8.42 3.02
CA ARG A 53 5.80 -7.64 4.09
C ARG A 53 7.12 -7.00 3.66
N CYS A 54 7.98 -7.72 2.95
CA CYS A 54 9.20 -7.17 2.38
C CYS A 54 8.87 -6.07 1.36
N ASN A 55 7.96 -6.35 0.42
CA ASN A 55 7.54 -5.36 -0.58
C ASN A 55 7.01 -4.08 0.07
N LEU A 56 6.26 -4.16 1.18
CA LEU A 56 5.75 -2.99 1.89
C LEU A 56 6.86 -2.02 2.32
N VAL A 57 8.00 -2.56 2.77
CA VAL A 57 9.15 -1.78 3.23
C VAL A 57 9.92 -1.19 2.05
N ASP A 58 10.05 -1.93 0.95
CA ASP A 58 10.87 -1.56 -0.21
C ASP A 58 10.12 -0.67 -1.23
N LEU A 59 8.79 -0.67 -1.18
CA LEU A 59 7.94 0.08 -2.11
C LEU A 59 8.23 1.59 -2.19
N PRO A 60 8.44 2.32 -1.07
CA PRO A 60 8.80 3.72 -1.12
C PRO A 60 10.09 4.00 -1.89
N GLU A 61 11.09 3.13 -1.72
CA GLU A 61 12.37 3.24 -2.43
C GLU A 61 12.19 3.00 -3.92
N ALA A 62 11.50 1.91 -4.30
CA ALA A 62 11.19 1.61 -5.69
C ALA A 62 10.38 2.71 -6.37
N ALA A 63 9.45 3.35 -5.65
CA ALA A 63 8.63 4.46 -6.16
C ALA A 63 9.38 5.80 -6.22
N GLY A 64 10.47 5.96 -5.46
CA GLY A 64 11.07 7.26 -5.18
C GLY A 64 10.08 8.25 -4.54
N ALA A 65 9.08 7.74 -3.82
CA ALA A 65 7.93 8.48 -3.31
C ALA A 65 7.39 7.81 -2.04
N PRO A 66 6.71 8.53 -1.12
CA PRO A 66 6.26 7.94 0.14
C PRO A 66 5.18 6.86 -0.07
N LEU A 67 5.14 5.86 0.82
CA LEU A 67 3.96 5.00 0.98
C LEU A 67 2.81 5.85 1.52
N ALA A 68 1.89 6.23 0.64
CA ALA A 68 0.78 7.12 0.94
C ALA A 68 -0.45 6.37 1.43
N GLY A 69 -0.52 5.04 1.30
CA GLY A 69 -1.64 4.29 1.84
C GLY A 69 -1.56 2.79 1.64
N VAL A 70 -2.35 2.06 2.44
CA VAL A 70 -2.56 0.63 2.30
C VAL A 70 -4.02 0.34 2.55
N VAL A 71 -4.72 -0.08 1.50
CA VAL A 71 -6.15 -0.39 1.52
C VAL A 71 -6.31 -1.87 1.84
N PRO A 72 -7.08 -2.25 2.88
CA PRO A 72 -7.32 -3.65 3.20
C PRO A 72 -8.05 -4.39 2.07
N GLU A 73 -7.69 -5.65 1.87
CA GLU A 73 -8.45 -6.56 1.01
C GLU A 73 -9.92 -6.60 1.43
N GLY A 74 -10.82 -6.59 0.45
CA GLY A 74 -12.27 -6.60 0.70
C GLY A 74 -12.88 -5.24 1.06
N ALA A 75 -12.09 -4.16 1.14
CA ALA A 75 -12.61 -2.81 1.42
C ALA A 75 -13.75 -2.39 0.47
N GLY A 76 -13.66 -2.74 -0.82
CA GLY A 76 -14.71 -2.46 -1.81
C GLY A 76 -16.05 -3.17 -1.58
N ARG A 77 -16.12 -4.13 -0.65
CA ARG A 77 -17.34 -4.87 -0.29
C ARG A 77 -18.03 -4.34 0.98
N LEU A 78 -17.42 -3.37 1.65
CA LEU A 78 -17.96 -2.80 2.88
C LEU A 78 -19.24 -2.01 2.61
N ALA A 79 -20.15 -2.01 3.58
CA ALA A 79 -21.28 -1.09 3.56
C ALA A 79 -20.77 0.38 3.54
N PRO A 80 -21.45 1.31 2.86
CA PRO A 80 -20.97 2.68 2.70
C PRO A 80 -20.69 3.44 4.01
N ALA A 81 -21.41 3.15 5.09
CA ALA A 81 -21.13 3.71 6.41
C ALA A 81 -19.79 3.19 6.96
N VAL A 82 -19.61 1.88 6.99
CA VAL A 82 -18.39 1.22 7.47
C VAL A 82 -17.16 1.64 6.65
N PHE A 83 -17.29 1.74 5.32
CA PHE A 83 -16.21 2.23 4.47
C PHE A 83 -15.77 3.64 4.85
N ARG A 84 -16.73 4.58 5.00
CA ARG A 84 -16.42 5.98 5.34
C ARG A 84 -15.76 6.12 6.71
N ASP A 85 -16.15 5.29 7.68
CA ASP A 85 -15.57 5.32 9.01
C ASP A 85 -14.12 4.81 9.02
N LEU A 86 -13.80 3.81 8.19
CA LEU A 86 -12.48 3.17 8.17
C LEU A 86 -11.49 3.80 7.18
N ALA A 87 -11.97 4.32 6.04
CA ALA A 87 -11.13 4.79 4.94
C ALA A 87 -10.09 5.86 5.31
N PRO A 88 -10.37 6.83 6.20
CA PRO A 88 -9.35 7.78 6.64
C PRO A 88 -8.11 7.09 7.22
N GLY A 89 -8.27 5.98 7.93
CA GLY A 89 -7.17 5.21 8.52
C GLY A 89 -6.28 4.49 7.51
N TRP A 90 -6.65 4.43 6.23
CA TRP A 90 -5.90 3.71 5.19
C TRP A 90 -4.90 4.59 4.44
N LEU A 91 -5.13 5.91 4.44
CA LEU A 91 -4.39 6.88 3.68
C LEU A 91 -3.60 7.82 4.60
N ALA A 92 -2.49 8.36 4.10
CA ALA A 92 -1.67 9.31 4.82
C ALA A 92 -2.30 10.73 4.83
N PRO A 93 -1.97 11.58 5.81
CA PRO A 93 -2.55 12.92 5.93
C PRO A 93 -2.35 13.81 4.70
N HIS A 94 -1.22 13.68 4.01
CA HIS A 94 -0.93 14.52 2.83
C HIS A 94 -1.83 14.21 1.62
N ILE A 95 -2.57 13.10 1.65
CA ILE A 95 -3.61 12.76 0.65
C ILE A 95 -5.01 12.66 1.28
N GLY A 96 -5.21 13.20 2.48
CA GLY A 96 -6.54 13.32 3.11
C GLY A 96 -6.96 12.20 4.05
N GLY A 97 -6.03 11.33 4.49
CA GLY A 97 -6.29 10.34 5.53
C GLY A 97 -5.76 10.72 6.92
N THR A 98 -5.64 9.73 7.79
CA THR A 98 -5.22 9.88 9.19
C THR A 98 -4.14 8.87 9.59
N ARG A 99 -3.64 8.06 8.65
CA ARG A 99 -2.65 7.02 8.94
C ARG A 99 -1.29 7.62 9.27
N ALA A 100 -0.71 7.23 10.41
CA ALA A 100 0.68 7.56 10.72
C ALA A 100 1.67 6.83 9.79
N ALA A 101 2.88 7.38 9.64
CA ALA A 101 3.95 6.67 8.96
C ALA A 101 4.41 5.46 9.81
N ALA A 102 4.72 4.34 9.16
CA ALA A 102 5.22 3.05 9.70
C ALA A 102 4.14 1.95 9.94
N PRO A 103 4.56 0.67 10.07
CA PRO A 103 4.11 -0.45 9.21
C PRO A 103 2.76 -1.04 9.61
N ASP A 104 2.07 -0.46 10.58
CA ASP A 104 0.80 -1.02 11.05
C ASP A 104 -0.24 -0.87 9.95
N VAL A 105 -0.67 -2.01 9.40
CA VAL A 105 -1.61 -2.05 8.31
C VAL A 105 -3.02 -2.15 8.90
N PRO A 106 -3.94 -1.28 8.51
CA PRO A 106 -5.32 -1.32 8.98
C PRO A 106 -5.94 -2.70 8.75
N ARG A 107 -6.63 -3.23 9.75
CA ARG A 107 -7.39 -4.49 9.65
C ARG A 107 -8.87 -4.21 9.58
N LEU A 108 -9.58 -4.92 8.70
CA LEU A 108 -11.03 -4.89 8.70
C LEU A 108 -11.59 -5.63 9.92
N PRO A 109 -12.73 -5.19 10.47
CA PRO A 109 -13.42 -5.90 11.55
C PRO A 109 -13.71 -7.37 11.17
N GLY A 110 -13.50 -8.29 12.11
CA GLY A 110 -13.77 -9.72 11.93
C GLY A 110 -12.63 -10.53 11.31
N ASN A 111 -11.50 -9.91 11.01
CA ASN A 111 -10.32 -10.60 10.51
C ASN A 111 -9.48 -11.14 11.69
N PRO A 112 -9.15 -12.45 11.75
CA PRO A 112 -8.33 -12.98 12.84
C PRO A 112 -6.92 -12.35 12.84
N PRO A 113 -6.23 -12.27 14.00
CA PRO A 113 -4.83 -11.91 14.03
C PRO A 113 -4.02 -12.91 13.18
N PRO A 114 -2.93 -12.48 12.52
CA PRO A 114 -2.09 -13.40 11.77
C PRO A 114 -1.62 -14.50 12.72
N SER A 115 -1.66 -15.75 12.24
CA SER A 115 -1.06 -16.86 12.97
C SER A 115 0.39 -16.48 13.34
N PRO A 116 0.84 -16.75 14.58
CA PRO A 116 2.24 -16.57 14.92
C PRO A 116 3.05 -17.38 13.90
N GLU A 117 3.98 -16.71 13.23
CA GLU A 117 4.80 -17.31 12.19
C GLU A 117 5.35 -18.66 12.67
N TYR A 118 5.36 -19.65 11.77
CA TYR A 118 6.01 -20.94 11.97
C TYR A 118 7.53 -20.70 12.13
N GLY A 119 7.94 -20.27 13.31
CA GLY A 119 9.32 -20.22 13.75
C GLY A 119 9.69 -21.57 14.33
N GLY A 120 10.29 -22.42 13.49
CA GLY A 120 10.92 -23.66 13.92
C GLY A 120 11.92 -24.13 12.86
N PRO A 121 13.19 -24.43 13.21
CA PRO A 121 14.20 -24.80 12.25
C PRO A 121 13.90 -26.21 11.72
N SER A 122 13.83 -26.37 10.40
CA SER A 122 13.88 -27.69 9.79
C SER A 122 15.34 -28.15 9.79
N GLY A 123 15.79 -28.71 10.92
CA GLY A 123 16.95 -29.56 10.98
C GLY A 123 16.52 -31.03 10.99
N ALA A 124 16.86 -31.75 9.93
CA ALA A 124 17.20 -33.18 9.91
C ALA A 124 17.90 -33.48 8.57
#